data_AF-A0A480A1Q3-F1
#
_entry.id   AF-A0A480A1Q3-F1
#
_cell.length_a   1.000
_cell.length_b   1.000
_cell.length_c   1.000
_cell.angle_alpha   90.00
_cell.angle_beta   90.00
_cell.angle_gamma   90.00
#
_symmetry.space_group_name_H-M   'P 1'
#
loop_
_entity.id
_entity.type
_entity.pdbx_description
1 polymer ?
#
loop_
_entity_poly.entity_id
_entity_poly.type
_entity_poly.pdbx_seq_one_letter_code
_entity_poly.pdbx_strand_id
1 'polypeptide(L)'
;MSDQFWQKIKSKYRLGELIHGRVEYHAPFGIFVSLDDEVVKGLVQITDFVDSGDMTPEMYPDIGSPIGAIVVGYTEDERHQIWLSVKPSVLQKALVHLKIPATSDRS
;
A
#
# COMPACT_ATOMS: atom_id res chain seq x y z
N MET A 1 -9.34 -10.58 -19.11
CA MET A 1 -8.18 -9.75 -18.74
C MET A 1 -6.96 -10.67 -18.77
N SER A 2 -5.95 -10.36 -19.59
CA SER A 2 -4.85 -11.28 -19.90
C SER A 2 -3.83 -11.38 -18.76
N ASP A 3 -3.26 -12.55 -18.47
CA ASP A 3 -2.17 -12.75 -17.49
C ASP A 3 -1.03 -11.73 -17.62
N GLN A 4 -0.78 -11.26 -18.84
CA GLN A 4 0.25 -10.28 -19.16
C GLN A 4 0.01 -8.89 -18.53
N PHE A 5 -1.25 -8.54 -18.21
CA PHE A 5 -1.58 -7.31 -17.50
C PHE A 5 -1.09 -7.38 -16.05
N TRP A 6 -1.47 -8.44 -15.33
CA TRP A 6 -1.06 -8.65 -13.94
C TRP A 6 0.46 -8.84 -13.81
N GLN A 7 1.12 -9.46 -14.78
CA GLN A 7 2.57 -9.55 -14.85
C GLN A 7 3.24 -8.16 -14.88
N LYS A 8 2.69 -7.21 -15.64
CA LYS A 8 3.18 -5.82 -15.69
C LYS A 8 2.93 -5.10 -14.37
N ILE A 9 1.72 -5.22 -13.81
CA ILE A 9 1.36 -4.62 -12.53
C ILE A 9 2.26 -5.14 -11.40
N LYS A 10 2.45 -6.45 -11.30
CA LYS A 10 3.34 -7.08 -10.30
C LYS A 10 4.81 -6.71 -10.49
N SER A 11 5.24 -6.42 -11.73
CA SER A 11 6.60 -5.92 -11.99
C SER A 11 6.77 -4.47 -11.57
N LYS A 12 5.73 -3.64 -11.69
CA LYS A 12 5.76 -2.21 -11.37
C LYS A 12 5.54 -1.93 -9.89
N TYR A 13 4.61 -2.66 -9.27
CA TYR A 13 4.26 -2.57 -7.86
C TYR A 13 4.65 -3.88 -7.23
N ARG A 14 5.82 -4.00 -6.61
CA ARG A 14 6.24 -5.26 -5.96
C ARG A 14 5.80 -5.30 -4.50
N LEU A 15 5.55 -6.51 -4.00
CA LEU A 15 5.24 -6.72 -2.58
C LEU A 15 6.37 -6.14 -1.71
N GLY A 16 6.00 -5.37 -0.70
CA GLY A 16 6.92 -4.68 0.21
C GLY A 16 7.52 -3.38 -0.35
N GLU A 17 7.17 -2.99 -1.57
CA GLU A 17 7.62 -1.74 -2.18
C GLU A 17 6.78 -0.56 -1.66
N LEU A 18 7.47 0.55 -1.34
CA LEU A 18 6.82 1.81 -0.99
C LEU A 18 6.41 2.53 -2.27
N ILE A 19 5.11 2.79 -2.40
CA ILE A 19 4.53 3.46 -3.55
C ILE A 19 3.87 4.76 -3.10
N HIS A 20 3.80 5.72 -4.00
CA HIS A 20 3.11 6.99 -3.77
C HIS A 20 1.86 7.03 -4.62
N GLY A 21 0.76 7.49 -4.04
CA GLY A 21 -0.49 7.71 -4.75
C GLY A 21 -1.20 8.93 -4.22
N ARG A 22 -2.40 9.19 -4.74
CA ARG A 22 -3.24 10.32 -4.34
C ARG A 22 -4.56 9.81 -3.77
N VAL A 23 -4.99 10.36 -2.64
CA VAL A 23 -6.28 10.00 -2.04
C VAL A 23 -7.41 10.40 -2.99
N GLU A 24 -8.21 9.42 -3.42
CA GLU A 24 -9.34 9.63 -4.33
C GLU A 24 -10.64 9.84 -3.53
N TYR A 25 -10.92 8.95 -2.57
CA TYR A 25 -12.07 9.08 -1.68
C TYR A 25 -11.92 8.19 -0.42
N HIS A 26 -12.73 8.51 0.60
CA HIS A 26 -12.82 7.73 1.83
C HIS A 26 -14.03 6.81 1.80
N ALA A 27 -13.84 5.58 2.27
CA ALA A 27 -14.89 4.61 2.51
C ALA A 27 -14.89 4.18 3.98
N PRO A 28 -16.01 3.69 4.52
CA PRO A 28 -16.08 3.23 5.91
C PRO A 28 -15.10 2.10 6.26
N PHE A 29 -14.68 1.34 5.24
CA PHE A 29 -13.77 0.20 5.38
C PHE A 29 -12.32 0.52 4.96
N GLY A 30 -12.03 1.74 4.49
CA GLY A 30 -10.69 2.08 4.01
C GLY A 30 -10.62 3.32 3.14
N ILE A 31 -9.41 3.62 2.67
CA ILE A 31 -9.10 4.77 1.82
C ILE A 31 -8.72 4.28 0.44
N PHE A 32 -9.34 4.89 -0.57
CA PHE A 32 -9.01 4.61 -1.96
C PHE A 32 -7.96 5.59 -2.44
N VAL A 33 -6.90 5.03 -3.01
CA VAL A 33 -5.74 5.75 -3.48
C VAL A 33 -5.61 5.49 -4.98
N SER A 34 -5.63 6.58 -5.75
CA SER A 34 -5.29 6.57 -7.16
C SER A 34 -3.78 6.41 -7.31
N LEU A 35 -3.38 5.43 -8.11
CA LEU A 35 -1.98 5.16 -8.48
C LEU A 35 -1.73 5.69 -9.90
N ASP A 36 -0.47 5.72 -10.32
CA ASP A 36 -0.07 6.20 -11.65
C ASP A 36 -0.68 5.38 -12.81
N ASP A 37 -1.19 4.19 -12.55
CA ASP A 37 -1.91 3.38 -13.53
C ASP A 37 -3.42 3.54 -13.35
N GLU A 38 -4.10 4.12 -14.34
CA GLU A 38 -5.56 4.36 -14.33
C GLU A 38 -6.39 3.07 -14.19
N VAL A 39 -5.79 1.91 -14.45
CA VAL A 39 -6.48 0.61 -14.48
C VAL A 39 -6.54 -0.06 -13.10
N VAL A 40 -5.61 0.26 -12.19
CA VAL A 40 -5.55 -0.35 -10.85
C VAL A 40 -5.86 0.67 -9.77
N LYS A 41 -6.63 0.25 -8.77
CA LYS A 41 -6.93 1.08 -7.61
C LYS A 41 -6.24 0.56 -6.37
N GLY A 42 -5.59 1.47 -5.63
CA GLY A 42 -5.03 1.19 -4.32
C GLY A 42 -6.11 1.23 -3.25
N LEU A 43 -6.19 0.18 -2.44
CA LEU A 43 -7.07 0.12 -1.26
C LEU A 43 -6.20 0.05 0.00
N VAL A 44 -6.34 1.05 0.87
CA VAL A 44 -5.73 1.04 2.19
C VAL A 44 -6.81 0.71 3.23
N GLN A 45 -6.63 -0.33 4.04
CA GLN A 45 -7.59 -0.63 5.11
C GLN A 45 -7.48 0.38 6.25
N ILE A 46 -8.62 0.81 6.79
CA ILE A 46 -8.70 1.67 7.98
C ILE A 46 -7.96 1.06 9.19
N THR A 47 -8.03 -0.26 9.36
CA THR A 47 -7.34 -1.00 10.43
C THR A 47 -5.82 -0.94 10.36
N ASP A 48 -5.26 -0.47 9.24
CA ASP A 48 -3.81 -0.24 9.13
C ASP A 48 -3.37 1.12 9.68
N PHE A 49 -4.29 2.06 9.86
CA PHE A 49 -3.97 3.36 10.43
C PHE A 49 -4.09 3.39 11.96
N VAL A 50 -4.84 2.48 12.57
CA VAL A 50 -5.07 2.44 14.02
C VAL A 50 -4.95 1.01 14.55
N ASP A 51 -4.07 0.80 15.54
CA ASP A 51 -3.91 -0.51 16.20
C ASP A 51 -5.11 -0.86 17.10
N SER A 52 -5.95 0.13 17.49
CA SER A 52 -7.18 -0.06 18.28
C SER A 52 -8.09 1.20 18.18
N GLY A 53 -9.38 1.03 17.84
CA GLY A 53 -10.40 2.11 17.86
C GLY A 53 -10.97 2.51 16.49
N ASP A 54 -12.01 3.33 16.50
CA ASP A 54 -12.60 3.91 15.29
C ASP A 54 -11.80 5.13 14.83
N MET A 55 -11.50 5.22 13.53
CA MET A 55 -10.82 6.37 12.97
C MET A 55 -11.81 7.55 12.82
N THR A 56 -11.52 8.69 13.46
CA THR A 56 -12.31 9.92 13.26
C THR A 56 -12.03 10.52 11.87
N PRO A 57 -13.01 11.21 11.25
CA PRO A 57 -12.84 11.87 9.95
C PRO A 57 -11.61 12.80 9.86
N GLU A 58 -11.21 13.38 10.99
CA GLU A 58 -10.07 14.29 11.12
C GLU A 58 -8.70 13.59 11.01
N MET A 59 -8.64 12.28 11.23
CA MET A 59 -7.41 11.49 11.05
C MET A 59 -7.22 10.99 9.61
N TYR A 60 -8.24 11.14 8.76
CA TYR A 60 -8.10 10.78 7.36
C TYR A 60 -7.23 11.82 6.64
N PRO A 61 -6.29 11.38 5.79
CA PRO A 61 -5.59 12.29 4.88
C PRO A 61 -6.60 13.01 3.97
N ASP A 62 -6.31 14.27 3.63
CA ASP A 62 -7.22 15.03 2.77
C ASP A 62 -7.38 14.38 1.39
N ILE A 63 -8.59 14.44 0.84
CA ILE A 63 -8.85 14.01 -0.53
C ILE A 63 -7.99 14.87 -1.47
N GLY A 64 -7.28 14.21 -2.39
CA GLY A 64 -6.34 14.85 -3.28
C GLY A 64 -4.93 15.00 -2.72
N SER A 65 -4.68 14.68 -1.45
CA SER A 65 -3.32 14.71 -0.90
C SER A 65 -2.49 13.49 -1.33
N PRO A 66 -1.17 13.67 -1.48
CA PRO A 66 -0.26 12.55 -1.73
C PRO A 66 -0.15 11.68 -0.47
N ILE A 67 -0.19 10.37 -0.66
CA ILE A 67 -0.02 9.37 0.40
C ILE A 67 0.97 8.30 -0.03
N GLY A 68 1.89 7.96 0.88
CA GLY A 68 2.81 6.83 0.72
C GLY A 68 2.23 5.57 1.36
N ALA A 69 2.21 4.47 0.63
CA ALA A 69 1.72 3.18 1.15
C ALA A 69 2.56 2.02 0.60
N ILE A 70 2.53 0.89 1.29
CA ILE A 70 3.30 -0.30 0.93
C ILE A 70 2.40 -1.33 0.29
N VAL A 71 2.84 -1.91 -0.81
CA VAL A 71 2.10 -2.98 -1.47
C VAL A 71 2.18 -4.25 -0.62
N VAL A 72 1.04 -4.72 -0.13
CA VAL A 72 0.95 -5.93 0.70
C VAL A 72 0.28 -7.10 -0.03
N GLY A 73 -0.42 -6.82 -1.13
CA GLY A 73 -1.10 -7.85 -1.91
C GLY A 73 -1.79 -7.29 -3.16
N TYR A 74 -2.37 -8.20 -3.95
CA TYR A 74 -3.15 -7.88 -5.14
C TYR A 74 -4.38 -8.77 -5.16
N THR A 75 -5.50 -8.23 -5.64
CA THR A 75 -6.68 -9.02 -5.98
C THR A 75 -6.75 -9.17 -7.49
N GLU A 76 -6.48 -10.39 -7.98
CA GLU A 76 -6.53 -10.73 -9.41
C GLU A 76 -7.97 -11.02 -9.88
N ASP A 77 -8.94 -10.23 -9.41
CA ASP A 77 -10.35 -10.32 -9.78
C ASP A 77 -10.75 -9.21 -10.77
N GLU A 78 -12.04 -9.12 -11.09
CA GLU A 78 -12.58 -8.08 -11.98
C GLU A 78 -12.40 -6.64 -11.45
N ARG A 79 -12.06 -6.48 -10.17
CA ARG A 79 -11.94 -5.18 -9.49
C ARG A 79 -10.55 -4.58 -9.60
N HIS A 80 -9.54 -5.36 -10.02
CA HIS A 80 -8.16 -4.91 -10.24
C HIS A 80 -7.58 -4.09 -9.07
N GLN A 81 -7.72 -4.61 -7.86
CA GLN A 81 -7.36 -3.89 -6.63
C GLN A 81 -5.98 -4.28 -6.14
N ILE A 82 -5.21 -3.28 -5.69
CA ILE A 82 -3.93 -3.48 -5.01
C ILE A 82 -4.16 -3.17 -3.53
N TRP A 83 -3.80 -4.13 -2.68
CA TRP A 83 -3.85 -3.96 -1.24
C TRP A 83 -2.63 -3.18 -0.79
N LEU A 84 -2.89 -2.06 -0.13
CA LEU A 84 -1.89 -1.14 0.35
C LEU A 84 -1.96 -1.04 1.87
N SER A 85 -0.80 -0.95 2.50
CA SER A 85 -0.67 -0.78 3.94
C SER A 85 0.11 0.48 4.26
N VAL A 86 -0.45 1.28 5.16
CA VAL A 86 0.18 2.50 5.68
C VAL A 86 0.65 2.31 7.12
N LYS A 87 0.64 1.08 7.63
CA LYS A 87 1.00 0.80 9.02
C LYS A 87 2.32 1.48 9.35
N PRO A 88 2.40 2.29 10.42
CA PRO A 88 3.64 2.97 10.80
C PRO A 88 4.81 2.00 10.91
N SER A 89 4.57 0.80 11.44
CA SER A 89 5.55 -0.29 11.58
C SER A 89 6.04 -0.82 10.21
N VAL A 90 5.19 -0.79 9.20
CA VAL A 90 5.48 -1.23 7.83
C VAL A 90 6.23 -0.13 7.07
N LEU A 91 5.80 1.13 7.22
CA LEU A 91 6.51 2.30 6.70
C LEU A 91 7.89 2.45 7.32
N GLN A 92 8.03 2.22 8.63
CA GLN A 92 9.31 2.25 9.33
C GLN A 92 10.24 1.11 8.84
N LYS A 93 9.70 -0.09 8.55
CA LYS A 93 10.48 -1.18 7.93
C LYS A 93 10.93 -0.90 6.50
N ALA A 94 10.18 -0.11 5.72
CA ALA A 94 10.58 0.23 4.35
C ALA A 94 11.47 1.49 4.26
N LEU A 95 11.30 2.45 5.16
CA LEU A 95 12.18 3.62 5.28
C LEU A 95 13.52 3.26 5.90
N VAL A 96 13.55 2.23 6.75
CA VAL A 96 14.81 1.61 7.15
C VAL A 96 15.18 0.67 6.01
N HIS A 97 16.09 1.09 5.14
CA HIS A 97 17.00 0.12 4.52
C HIS A 97 17.65 -0.62 5.69
N LEU A 98 17.07 -1.75 6.09
CA LEU A 98 17.72 -2.68 6.97
C LEU A 98 18.95 -3.12 6.18
N LYS A 99 20.07 -2.45 6.42
CA LYS A 99 21.36 -3.14 6.48
C LYS A 99 21.13 -4.20 7.55
N ILE A 100 20.63 -5.35 7.11
CA ILE A 100 20.94 -6.60 7.76
C ILE A 100 22.47 -6.59 7.72
N PRO A 101 23.21 -6.43 8.84
CA PRO A 101 24.52 -7.01 8.83
C PRO A 101 24.25 -8.48 8.56
N ALA A 102 24.57 -8.94 7.36
CA ALA A 102 24.85 -10.33 7.17
C ALA A 102 25.96 -10.63 8.17
N THR A 103 25.57 -11.10 9.36
CA THR A 103 26.50 -11.77 10.26
C THR A 103 26.79 -13.11 9.59
N SER A 104 27.61 -13.04 8.54
CA SER A 104 28.56 -14.08 8.22
C SER A 104 29.66 -13.97 9.25
N ASP A 105 29.67 -14.89 10.20
CA ASP A 105 30.87 -15.61 10.58
C ASP A 105 30.38 -16.84 11.36
N ARG A 106 30.37 -18.04 10.79
CA ARG A 106 31.49 -18.99 10.88
C ARG A 106 32.13 -18.96 12.27
N SER A 107 31.75 -19.93 13.10
CA SER A 107 32.65 -20.82 13.86
C SER A 107 31.82 -21.94 14.50
#